data_AF-A0AAU1FQK5-F1
#
_entry.id   AF-A0AAU1FQK5-F1
#
_cell.length_a   1.000
_cell.length_b   1.000
_cell.length_c   1.000
_cell.angle_alpha   90.00
_cell.angle_beta   90.00
_cell.angle_gamma   90.00
#
_symmetry.space_group_name_H-M   'P 1'
#
loop_
_entity.id
_entity.type
_entity.pdbx_description
1 polymer ?
#
loop_
_entity_poly.entity_id
_entity_poly.type
_entity_poly.pdbx_seq_one_letter_code
_entity_poly.pdbx_strand_id
1 'polypeptide(L)'
;MQLRPVIATVSLLAGALVALSGNTAQAASTRYEAESSPAVCTGTLDSDWAGYSGSGFCNGTNAVGAYAQFTVNAASAGTATLNVRFANGTTSARPADITVNGSTATSASFEGTGAWSTWTTKTLTVPVAAGSNTIRLNPTGSAGLPNVDYLDAEVSGAAAGTVLYVSPSGTDSAAGTESAPTTLTSAISRITSGGTIYLRGGTYSYSSTVTVPAGTDGTSSARTTLSAYPGETPVLNFSAQSESSSNRGLQLNASYWHVYGIVVEHAGDNGIYVGGSNNVIERTVTRYNRDTGLQLGRISSSTPSSQWPSNNLIVSAESHDNADSDGEDADGFAAKLTTGTGNVFRYDVSHNNIDDGWDLYTKTDTGAIGPVTIEYSLSYNNGTLSDGTVNSNGDRNGYKLGGDDIAVNHVVQHSIAYGNGHHGFTYNSNPGTMTISNNASIDNAERNFSFDAGTSVFRTNTSCRFSVSGSNDKTIGDADSSNQFWTGSNGSRCSSYSGALGWSYASDGHLAVTFGGTVVTP
;
A
#
# COMPACT_ATOMS: atom_id res chain seq x y z
N MET A 1 28.17 -33.65 65.74
CA MET A 1 27.70 -32.30 65.37
C MET A 1 26.73 -32.48 64.21
N GLN A 2 25.46 -32.14 64.44
CA GLN A 2 24.31 -32.60 63.66
C GLN A 2 24.22 -31.93 62.28
N LEU A 3 24.05 -32.75 61.24
CA LEU A 3 23.61 -32.34 59.90
C LEU A 3 22.10 -32.07 59.96
N ARG A 4 21.67 -30.86 59.59
CA ARG A 4 20.26 -30.53 59.33
C ARG A 4 20.07 -30.30 57.83
N PRO A 5 19.20 -31.04 57.14
CA PRO A 5 18.81 -30.73 55.77
C PRO A 5 17.69 -29.67 55.78
N VAL A 6 17.81 -28.67 54.91
CA VAL A 6 16.73 -27.73 54.59
C VAL A 6 15.82 -28.40 53.56
N ILE A 7 14.56 -28.62 53.94
CA ILE A 7 13.49 -29.12 53.08
C ILE A 7 13.00 -27.94 52.23
N ALA A 8 13.23 -28.01 50.91
CA ALA A 8 12.56 -27.14 49.94
C ALA A 8 11.23 -27.80 49.53
N THR A 9 10.11 -27.25 50.00
CA THR A 9 8.76 -27.61 49.53
C THR A 9 8.53 -27.01 48.15
N VAL A 10 8.48 -27.86 47.11
CA VAL A 10 7.96 -27.49 45.79
C VAL A 10 6.45 -27.71 45.80
N SER A 11 5.69 -26.61 45.85
CA SER A 11 4.24 -26.63 45.69
C SER A 11 3.92 -26.77 44.20
N LEU A 12 3.52 -27.97 43.77
CA LEU A 12 3.04 -28.24 42.43
C LEU A 12 1.60 -27.73 42.30
N LEU A 13 1.40 -26.53 41.74
CA LEU A 13 0.07 -26.07 41.34
C LEU A 13 -0.30 -26.76 40.01
N ALA A 14 -1.07 -27.84 40.09
CA ALA A 14 -1.74 -28.41 38.93
C ALA A 14 -2.91 -27.50 38.54
N GLY A 15 -2.66 -26.59 37.59
CA GLY A 15 -3.71 -25.81 36.95
C GLY A 15 -4.53 -26.72 36.03
N ALA A 16 -5.77 -27.03 36.44
CA ALA A 16 -6.74 -27.69 35.57
C ALA A 16 -7.06 -26.76 34.39
N LEU A 17 -6.64 -27.16 33.19
CA LEU A 17 -7.03 -26.51 31.95
C LEU A 17 -8.51 -26.83 31.71
N VAL A 18 -9.41 -25.97 32.17
CA VAL A 18 -10.81 -26.00 31.76
C VAL A 18 -10.84 -25.51 30.31
N ALA A 19 -10.90 -26.44 29.37
CA ALA A 19 -11.23 -26.13 27.98
C ALA A 19 -12.67 -25.62 27.95
N LEU A 20 -12.84 -24.31 28.09
CA LEU A 20 -14.06 -23.63 27.69
C LEU A 20 -14.15 -23.82 26.17
N SER A 21 -15.05 -24.70 25.74
CA SER A 21 -15.52 -24.74 24.36
C SER A 21 -16.12 -23.38 24.05
N GLY A 22 -15.29 -22.48 23.51
CA GLY A 22 -15.75 -21.20 23.01
C GLY A 22 -16.80 -21.50 21.95
N ASN A 23 -18.03 -21.08 22.18
CA ASN A 23 -19.00 -20.97 21.11
C ASN A 23 -18.34 -20.08 20.05
N THR A 24 -18.11 -20.60 18.86
CA THR A 24 -17.73 -19.79 17.71
C THR A 24 -18.74 -18.66 17.61
N ALA A 25 -18.27 -17.41 17.73
CA ALA A 25 -19.12 -16.25 17.55
C ALA A 25 -19.69 -16.32 16.12
N GLN A 26 -20.96 -16.70 16.01
CA GLN A 26 -21.67 -16.76 14.75
C GLN A 26 -22.02 -15.32 14.35
N ALA A 27 -21.77 -14.95 13.09
CA ALA A 27 -22.10 -13.61 12.63
C ALA A 27 -23.63 -13.44 12.69
N ALA A 28 -24.10 -12.30 13.20
CA ALA A 28 -25.55 -12.04 13.22
C ALA A 28 -26.07 -11.90 11.78
N SER A 29 -27.17 -12.57 11.46
CA SER A 29 -27.81 -12.45 10.15
C SER A 29 -28.40 -11.05 9.94
N THR A 30 -28.19 -10.46 8.76
CA THR A 30 -28.83 -9.20 8.35
C THR A 30 -30.06 -9.51 7.49
N ARG A 31 -31.21 -8.92 7.83
CA ARG A 31 -32.45 -9.05 7.06
C ARG A 31 -32.54 -8.05 5.92
N TYR A 32 -32.98 -8.53 4.77
CA TYR A 32 -33.35 -7.73 3.61
C TYR A 32 -34.81 -8.07 3.23
N GLU A 33 -35.72 -7.15 3.55
CA GLU A 33 -37.15 -7.26 3.21
C GLU A 33 -37.35 -7.13 1.69
N ALA A 34 -38.15 -8.00 1.07
CA ALA A 34 -38.30 -8.04 -0.39
C ALA A 34 -39.12 -6.85 -0.93
N GLU A 35 -39.90 -6.20 -0.07
CA GLU A 35 -40.77 -5.06 -0.36
C GLU A 35 -40.10 -3.70 -0.13
N SER A 36 -38.86 -3.68 0.37
CA SER A 36 -38.16 -2.43 0.72
C SER A 36 -36.91 -2.21 -0.13
N SER A 37 -36.69 -0.96 -0.55
CA SER A 37 -35.46 -0.55 -1.23
C SER A 37 -34.24 -0.86 -0.33
N PRO A 38 -33.12 -1.38 -0.88
CA PRO A 38 -32.78 -1.50 -2.30
C PRO A 38 -33.20 -2.82 -2.97
N ALA A 39 -34.11 -3.61 -2.39
CA ALA A 39 -34.63 -4.80 -3.06
C ALA A 39 -35.47 -4.43 -4.29
N VAL A 40 -35.47 -5.32 -5.29
CA VAL A 40 -36.25 -5.18 -6.53
C VAL A 40 -37.10 -6.42 -6.73
N CYS A 41 -38.41 -6.23 -6.86
CA CYS A 41 -39.37 -7.29 -7.18
C CYS A 41 -39.91 -7.09 -8.59
N THR A 42 -39.78 -8.09 -9.46
CA THR A 42 -40.39 -8.09 -10.80
C THR A 42 -41.82 -8.65 -10.70
N GLY A 43 -42.74 -7.84 -10.19
CA GLY A 43 -44.10 -8.24 -9.85
C GLY A 43 -44.82 -7.15 -9.07
N THR A 44 -45.65 -7.54 -8.10
CA THR A 44 -46.27 -6.60 -7.16
C THR A 44 -45.73 -6.80 -5.75
N LEU A 45 -45.81 -5.74 -4.94
CA LEU A 45 -45.59 -5.82 -3.50
C LEU A 45 -46.96 -5.92 -2.85
N ASP A 46 -47.24 -7.09 -2.27
CA ASP A 46 -48.56 -7.43 -1.75
C ASP A 46 -48.52 -7.60 -0.23
N SER A 47 -49.70 -7.62 0.39
CA SER A 47 -49.88 -7.73 1.85
C SER A 47 -51.16 -8.48 2.24
N ASP A 48 -51.75 -9.21 1.28
CA ASP A 48 -53.05 -9.88 1.37
C ASP A 48 -52.99 -11.28 2.02
N TRP A 49 -51.81 -11.88 2.14
CA TRP A 49 -51.58 -13.12 2.89
C TRP A 49 -51.00 -12.86 4.28
N ALA A 50 -51.60 -13.39 5.34
CA ALA A 50 -51.06 -13.21 6.69
C ALA A 50 -49.69 -13.90 6.88
N GLY A 51 -48.88 -13.38 7.81
CA GLY A 51 -47.68 -14.05 8.32
C GLY A 51 -46.34 -13.65 7.68
N TYR A 52 -46.31 -12.66 6.77
CA TYR A 52 -45.07 -12.01 6.27
C TYR A 52 -44.40 -11.15 7.35
N SER A 53 -43.16 -10.69 7.12
CA SER A 53 -42.51 -9.65 7.92
C SER A 53 -42.53 -8.29 7.22
N GLY A 54 -42.19 -7.23 7.96
CA GLY A 54 -42.22 -5.89 7.40
C GLY A 54 -43.63 -5.43 7.03
N SER A 55 -43.78 -4.83 5.86
CA SER A 55 -45.03 -4.23 5.37
C SER A 55 -45.67 -4.99 4.22
N GLY A 56 -45.02 -6.04 3.70
CA GLY A 56 -45.53 -6.84 2.60
C GLY A 56 -44.53 -7.91 2.16
N PHE A 57 -44.69 -8.41 0.94
CA PHE A 57 -43.80 -9.38 0.33
C PHE A 57 -43.78 -9.20 -1.19
N CYS A 58 -42.75 -9.73 -1.86
CA CYS A 58 -42.68 -9.78 -3.31
C CYS A 58 -43.56 -10.90 -3.87
N ASN A 59 -44.62 -10.53 -4.59
CA ASN A 59 -45.40 -11.42 -5.44
C ASN A 59 -44.85 -11.34 -6.87
N GLY A 60 -43.94 -12.25 -7.21
CA GLY A 60 -43.27 -12.26 -8.51
C GLY A 60 -44.25 -12.51 -9.66
N THR A 61 -44.05 -11.83 -10.80
CA THR A 61 -44.79 -12.11 -12.03
C THR A 61 -44.60 -13.58 -12.42
N ASN A 62 -45.68 -14.27 -12.81
CA ASN A 62 -45.61 -15.65 -13.29
C ASN A 62 -44.98 -15.70 -14.70
N ALA A 63 -43.67 -15.53 -14.78
CA ALA A 63 -42.89 -15.57 -16.01
C ALA A 63 -41.45 -16.02 -15.75
N VAL A 64 -40.82 -16.61 -16.77
CA VAL A 64 -39.38 -16.85 -16.77
C VAL A 64 -38.65 -15.51 -16.72
N GLY A 65 -37.65 -15.39 -15.83
CA GLY A 65 -36.88 -14.16 -15.67
C GLY A 65 -37.53 -13.06 -14.82
N ALA A 66 -38.74 -13.27 -14.27
CA ALA A 66 -39.35 -12.35 -13.31
C ALA A 66 -38.73 -12.51 -11.92
N TYR A 67 -37.64 -11.79 -11.68
CA TYR A 67 -36.77 -12.01 -10.52
C TYR A 67 -37.15 -11.20 -9.28
N ALA A 68 -36.64 -11.65 -8.12
CA ALA A 68 -36.44 -10.84 -6.93
C ALA A 68 -34.93 -10.63 -6.73
N GLN A 69 -34.49 -9.41 -6.43
CA GLN A 69 -33.08 -9.07 -6.25
C GLN A 69 -32.86 -8.31 -4.94
N PHE A 70 -31.80 -8.67 -4.24
CA PHE A 70 -31.36 -8.06 -2.99
C PHE A 70 -29.94 -7.49 -3.15
N THR A 71 -29.63 -6.45 -2.37
CA THR A 71 -28.27 -5.90 -2.27
C THR A 71 -27.69 -6.25 -0.90
N VAL A 72 -26.82 -7.26 -0.86
CA VAL A 72 -26.21 -7.78 0.37
C VAL A 72 -24.82 -7.18 0.54
N ASN A 73 -24.57 -6.52 1.66
CA ASN A 73 -23.25 -5.97 1.97
C ASN A 73 -22.43 -6.99 2.76
N ALA A 74 -21.21 -7.25 2.29
CA ALA A 74 -20.26 -8.16 2.91
C ALA A 74 -19.03 -7.37 3.35
N ALA A 75 -18.65 -7.47 4.62
CA ALA A 75 -17.46 -6.78 5.13
C ALA A 75 -16.15 -7.31 4.49
N SER A 76 -16.17 -8.57 4.04
CA SER A 76 -15.08 -9.22 3.30
C SER A 76 -15.67 -10.20 2.28
N ALA A 77 -14.90 -10.54 1.26
CA ALA A 77 -15.28 -11.62 0.34
C ALA A 77 -15.29 -12.97 1.08
N GLY A 78 -16.21 -13.85 0.72
CA GLY A 78 -16.41 -15.10 1.45
C GLY A 78 -17.67 -15.84 1.03
N THR A 79 -18.23 -16.61 1.96
CA THR A 79 -19.50 -17.32 1.75
C THR A 79 -20.59 -16.65 2.57
N ALA A 80 -21.71 -16.33 1.91
CA ALA A 80 -22.94 -15.94 2.56
C ALA A 80 -23.87 -17.14 2.67
N THR A 81 -24.39 -17.39 3.87
CA THR A 81 -25.54 -18.26 4.09
C THR A 81 -26.79 -17.40 3.94
N LEU A 82 -27.61 -17.71 2.95
CA LEU A 82 -28.86 -17.02 2.66
C LEU A 82 -30.03 -17.86 3.15
N ASN A 83 -30.92 -17.25 3.91
CA ASN A 83 -32.18 -17.83 4.33
C ASN A 83 -33.32 -17.08 3.64
N VAL A 84 -33.83 -17.66 2.57
CA VAL A 84 -34.93 -17.08 1.78
C VAL A 84 -36.24 -17.56 2.37
N ARG A 85 -37.04 -16.64 2.95
CA ARG A 85 -38.37 -16.96 3.42
C ARG A 85 -39.38 -16.79 2.28
N PHE A 86 -40.18 -17.82 2.03
CA PHE A 86 -41.09 -17.87 0.89
C PHE A 86 -42.38 -18.64 1.20
N ALA A 87 -43.41 -18.38 0.39
CA ALA A 87 -44.65 -19.15 0.37
C ALA A 87 -45.03 -19.56 -1.06
N ASN A 88 -45.37 -20.83 -1.23
CA ASN A 88 -45.86 -21.40 -2.49
C ASN A 88 -47.14 -22.17 -2.21
N GLY A 89 -48.30 -21.53 -2.40
CA GLY A 89 -49.60 -22.15 -2.12
C GLY A 89 -50.02 -23.23 -3.13
N THR A 90 -49.17 -23.58 -4.09
CA THR A 90 -49.42 -24.64 -5.06
C THR A 90 -48.75 -25.95 -4.66
N THR A 91 -49.01 -27.03 -5.41
CA THR A 91 -48.33 -28.33 -5.24
C THR A 91 -47.09 -28.49 -6.13
N SER A 92 -46.86 -27.58 -7.07
CA SER A 92 -45.73 -27.65 -8.01
C SER A 92 -44.58 -26.77 -7.55
N ALA A 93 -43.36 -27.29 -7.60
CA ALA A 93 -42.17 -26.54 -7.26
C ALA A 93 -41.93 -25.40 -8.26
N ARG A 94 -41.40 -24.28 -7.75
CA ARG A 94 -40.99 -23.13 -8.56
C ARG A 94 -39.46 -23.04 -8.56
N PRO A 95 -38.76 -23.49 -9.62
CA PRO A 95 -37.30 -23.46 -9.67
C PRO A 95 -36.74 -22.09 -10.03
N ALA A 96 -35.55 -21.77 -9.54
CA ALA A 96 -34.82 -20.55 -9.84
C ALA A 96 -33.29 -20.78 -9.85
N ASP A 97 -32.60 -20.05 -10.72
CA ASP A 97 -31.15 -19.86 -10.63
C ASP A 97 -30.85 -18.71 -9.66
N ILE A 98 -29.87 -18.91 -8.79
CA ILE A 98 -29.40 -17.92 -7.83
C ILE A 98 -28.15 -17.29 -8.42
N THR A 99 -28.24 -16.03 -8.83
CA THR A 99 -27.09 -15.32 -9.40
C THR A 99 -26.52 -14.33 -8.40
N VAL A 100 -25.18 -14.28 -8.32
CA VAL A 100 -24.42 -13.29 -7.55
C VAL A 100 -23.60 -12.45 -8.50
N ASN A 101 -23.76 -11.13 -8.44
CA ASN A 101 -23.01 -10.17 -9.27
C ASN A 101 -23.07 -10.53 -10.77
N GLY A 102 -24.25 -10.97 -11.22
CA GLY A 102 -24.52 -11.33 -12.62
C GLY A 102 -24.14 -12.76 -13.02
N SER A 103 -23.45 -13.54 -12.17
CA SER A 103 -23.05 -14.91 -12.45
C SER A 103 -23.88 -15.93 -11.67
N THR A 104 -24.32 -17.01 -12.30
CA THR A 104 -25.04 -18.09 -11.59
C THR A 104 -24.14 -18.78 -10.57
N ALA A 105 -24.52 -18.72 -9.30
CA ALA A 105 -23.79 -19.33 -8.19
C ALA A 105 -24.32 -20.74 -7.86
N THR A 106 -25.64 -20.91 -7.88
CA THR A 106 -26.30 -22.19 -7.61
C THR A 106 -27.73 -22.17 -8.18
N SER A 107 -28.43 -23.30 -8.17
CA SER A 107 -29.86 -23.40 -8.51
C SER A 107 -30.65 -23.88 -7.29
N ALA A 108 -31.88 -23.39 -7.14
CA ALA A 108 -32.77 -23.71 -6.03
C ALA A 108 -34.17 -24.10 -6.55
N SER A 109 -34.82 -25.01 -5.84
CA SER A 109 -36.23 -25.36 -6.05
C SER A 109 -37.07 -24.85 -4.89
N PHE A 110 -38.15 -24.11 -5.14
CA PHE A 110 -39.07 -23.64 -4.10
C PHE A 110 -40.35 -24.49 -4.08
N GLU A 111 -40.36 -25.49 -3.20
CA GLU A 111 -41.44 -26.48 -3.08
C GLU A 111 -42.77 -25.88 -2.59
N GLY A 112 -43.88 -26.60 -2.80
CA GLY A 112 -45.18 -26.21 -2.26
C GLY A 112 -45.17 -26.13 -0.72
N THR A 113 -45.66 -25.03 -0.16
CA THR A 113 -45.80 -24.80 1.30
C THR A 113 -47.20 -25.09 1.82
N GLY A 114 -48.13 -25.46 0.94
CA GLY A 114 -49.51 -25.87 1.27
C GLY A 114 -50.54 -24.74 1.23
N ALA A 115 -50.14 -23.50 1.54
CA ALA A 115 -50.97 -22.31 1.39
C ALA A 115 -50.11 -21.05 1.21
N TRP A 116 -50.66 -20.01 0.58
CA TRP A 116 -49.97 -18.72 0.39
C TRP A 116 -49.71 -17.94 1.69
N SER A 117 -50.41 -18.27 2.77
CA SER A 117 -50.16 -17.78 4.13
C SER A 117 -49.23 -18.68 4.96
N THR A 118 -48.73 -19.79 4.38
CA THR A 118 -47.80 -20.70 5.05
C THR A 118 -46.40 -20.47 4.50
N TRP A 119 -45.56 -19.88 5.34
CA TRP A 119 -44.21 -19.45 5.00
C TRP A 119 -43.18 -20.45 5.50
N THR A 120 -42.20 -20.77 4.67
CA THR A 120 -41.04 -21.60 5.03
C THR A 120 -39.74 -20.93 4.62
N THR A 121 -38.62 -21.41 5.13
CA THR A 121 -37.30 -20.87 4.83
C THR A 121 -36.48 -21.89 4.05
N LYS A 122 -35.86 -21.44 2.95
CA LYS A 122 -34.86 -22.20 2.21
C LYS A 122 -33.48 -21.61 2.46
N THR A 123 -32.57 -22.43 2.99
CA THR A 123 -31.17 -22.08 3.19
C THR A 123 -30.35 -22.38 1.94
N LEU A 124 -29.52 -21.43 1.53
CA LEU A 124 -28.62 -21.49 0.38
C LEU A 124 -27.25 -20.97 0.80
N THR A 125 -26.18 -21.42 0.14
CA THR A 125 -24.84 -20.85 0.31
C THR A 125 -24.36 -20.31 -1.01
N VAL A 126 -23.86 -19.07 -1.01
CA VAL A 126 -23.36 -18.40 -2.22
C VAL A 126 -22.04 -17.67 -1.94
N PRO A 127 -21.13 -17.58 -2.92
CA PRO A 127 -19.95 -16.73 -2.78
C PRO A 127 -20.35 -15.25 -2.85
N VAL A 128 -19.72 -14.40 -2.05
CA VAL A 128 -19.86 -12.94 -2.07
C VAL A 128 -18.48 -12.27 -2.16
N ALA A 129 -18.40 -11.13 -2.84
CA ALA A 129 -17.24 -10.25 -2.83
C ALA A 129 -17.29 -9.29 -1.63
N ALA A 130 -16.17 -8.66 -1.27
CA ALA A 130 -16.19 -7.58 -0.29
C ALA A 130 -16.99 -6.38 -0.83
N GLY A 131 -17.73 -5.70 0.04
CA GLY A 131 -18.62 -4.61 -0.33
C GLY A 131 -20.01 -5.09 -0.75
N SER A 132 -20.61 -4.37 -1.71
CA SER A 132 -22.00 -4.59 -2.14
C SER A 132 -22.11 -5.74 -3.15
N ASN A 133 -23.01 -6.67 -2.88
CA ASN A 133 -23.29 -7.83 -3.74
C ASN A 133 -24.75 -7.83 -4.18
N THR A 134 -24.98 -8.08 -5.47
CA THR A 134 -26.33 -8.30 -6.00
C THR A 134 -26.66 -9.78 -5.95
N ILE A 135 -27.69 -10.15 -5.19
CA ILE A 135 -28.20 -11.52 -5.07
C ILE A 135 -29.56 -11.58 -5.75
N ARG A 136 -29.68 -12.33 -6.86
CA ARG A 136 -30.91 -12.41 -7.65
C ARG A 136 -31.45 -13.83 -7.69
N LEU A 137 -32.74 -13.98 -7.37
CA LEU A 137 -33.52 -15.19 -7.55
C LEU A 137 -34.16 -15.15 -8.94
N ASN A 138 -33.66 -15.92 -9.91
CA ASN A 138 -34.09 -15.86 -11.30
C ASN A 138 -34.93 -17.10 -11.67
N PRO A 139 -36.28 -17.02 -11.73
CA PRO A 139 -37.10 -18.20 -11.96
C PRO A 139 -36.87 -18.77 -13.37
N THR A 140 -36.75 -20.09 -13.45
CA THR A 140 -36.50 -20.82 -14.70
C THR A 140 -37.77 -21.43 -15.30
N GLY A 141 -38.86 -21.48 -14.54
CA GLY A 141 -40.18 -21.93 -14.98
C GLY A 141 -41.15 -20.80 -15.29
N SER A 142 -42.11 -21.04 -16.18
CA SER A 142 -43.16 -20.07 -16.55
C SER A 142 -44.10 -19.70 -15.40
N ALA A 143 -44.12 -20.48 -14.33
CA ALA A 143 -44.86 -20.16 -13.11
C ALA A 143 -44.21 -19.04 -12.28
N GLY A 144 -42.99 -18.56 -12.61
CA GLY A 144 -42.30 -17.52 -11.85
C GLY A 144 -41.79 -17.97 -10.48
N LEU A 145 -41.46 -17.01 -9.61
CA LEU A 145 -41.04 -17.24 -8.22
C LEU A 145 -42.23 -17.54 -7.31
N PRO A 146 -42.03 -18.20 -6.15
CA PRO A 146 -43.01 -18.12 -5.05
C PRO A 146 -43.16 -16.68 -4.52
N ASN A 147 -44.09 -16.45 -3.59
CA ASN A 147 -44.06 -15.21 -2.81
C ASN A 147 -42.79 -15.21 -1.97
N VAL A 148 -41.99 -14.14 -2.07
CA VAL A 148 -40.73 -13.98 -1.32
C VAL A 148 -40.93 -12.88 -0.29
N ASP A 149 -40.77 -13.23 0.98
CA ASP A 149 -40.94 -12.32 2.10
C ASP A 149 -39.65 -11.53 2.36
N TYR A 150 -38.59 -12.24 2.76
CA TYR A 150 -37.28 -11.65 2.98
C TYR A 150 -36.15 -12.62 2.64
N LEU A 151 -34.94 -12.06 2.61
CA LEU A 151 -33.70 -12.77 2.59
C LEU A 151 -32.89 -12.37 3.84
N ASP A 152 -32.65 -13.32 4.74
CA ASP A 152 -31.68 -13.13 5.83
C ASP A 152 -30.31 -13.60 5.32
N ALA A 153 -29.30 -12.74 5.34
CA ALA A 153 -27.93 -13.09 4.95
C ALA A 153 -27.00 -13.10 6.17
N GLU A 154 -26.36 -14.23 6.42
CA GLU A 154 -25.21 -14.33 7.31
C GLU A 154 -23.95 -14.41 6.45
N VAL A 155 -23.14 -13.34 6.47
CA VAL A 155 -21.87 -13.32 5.78
C VAL A 155 -20.79 -13.78 6.75
N SER A 156 -20.35 -15.03 6.59
CA SER A 156 -19.15 -15.52 7.28
C SER A 156 -17.92 -14.89 6.62
N GLY A 157 -17.37 -13.85 7.23
CA GLY A 157 -16.04 -13.37 6.89
C GLY A 157 -15.00 -14.40 7.32
N ALA A 158 -13.95 -14.60 6.53
CA ALA A 158 -12.84 -15.41 6.97
C ALA A 158 -12.22 -14.78 8.24
N ALA A 159 -11.94 -15.61 9.26
CA ALA A 159 -11.62 -15.13 10.60
C ALA A 159 -10.45 -14.14 10.62
N ALA A 160 -10.56 -13.11 11.45
CA ALA A 160 -9.44 -12.22 11.74
C ALA A 160 -8.27 -13.02 12.33
N GLY A 161 -7.04 -12.58 12.07
CA GLY A 161 -5.83 -13.30 12.50
C GLY A 161 -4.70 -12.34 12.85
N THR A 162 -3.81 -12.80 13.73
CA THR A 162 -2.55 -12.11 14.06
C THR A 162 -1.41 -12.49 13.13
N VAL A 163 -1.54 -13.60 12.40
CA VAL A 163 -0.64 -14.01 11.33
C VAL A 163 -1.48 -14.50 10.15
N LEU A 164 -1.27 -13.92 8.97
CA LEU A 164 -1.94 -14.31 7.73
C LEU A 164 -0.92 -14.55 6.63
N TYR A 165 -1.16 -15.58 5.83
CA TYR A 165 -0.33 -15.93 4.68
C TYR A 165 -1.07 -15.62 3.39
N VAL A 166 -0.34 -15.03 2.46
CA VAL A 166 -0.84 -14.57 1.16
C VAL A 166 0.00 -15.21 0.06
N SER A 167 -0.62 -15.62 -1.04
CA SER A 167 0.10 -16.19 -2.19
C SER A 167 -0.53 -15.74 -3.52
N PRO A 168 0.20 -15.77 -4.65
CA PRO A 168 -0.36 -15.42 -5.95
C PRO A 168 -1.58 -16.26 -6.35
N SER A 169 -1.65 -17.51 -5.89
CA SER A 169 -2.76 -18.43 -6.12
C SER A 169 -3.76 -18.50 -4.96
N GLY A 170 -3.68 -17.59 -3.99
CA GLY A 170 -4.58 -17.53 -2.85
C GLY A 170 -6.00 -17.15 -3.27
N THR A 171 -7.00 -17.51 -2.47
CA THR A 171 -8.39 -17.12 -2.68
C THR A 171 -8.91 -16.37 -1.46
N ASP A 172 -9.81 -15.41 -1.67
CA ASP A 172 -10.34 -14.59 -0.56
C ASP A 172 -10.99 -15.42 0.56
N SER A 173 -11.60 -16.55 0.18
CA SER A 173 -12.25 -17.51 1.07
C SER A 173 -11.28 -18.40 1.85
N ALA A 174 -9.98 -18.39 1.50
CA ALA A 174 -9.00 -19.24 2.16
C ALA A 174 -8.74 -18.75 3.60
N ALA A 175 -8.39 -19.68 4.47
CA ALA A 175 -8.20 -19.41 5.89
C ALA A 175 -7.06 -18.42 6.18
N GLY A 176 -6.17 -18.15 5.22
CA GLY A 176 -4.99 -17.31 5.44
C GLY A 176 -3.92 -18.01 6.27
N THR A 177 -3.94 -19.35 6.32
CA THR A 177 -2.86 -20.15 6.91
C THR A 177 -1.81 -20.46 5.84
N GLU A 178 -0.63 -20.89 6.24
CA GLU A 178 0.45 -21.22 5.28
C GLU A 178 0.05 -22.30 4.28
N SER A 179 -0.77 -23.27 4.70
CA SER A 179 -1.30 -24.34 3.85
C SER A 179 -2.54 -23.94 3.04
N ALA A 180 -3.19 -22.83 3.37
CA ALA A 180 -4.37 -22.29 2.70
C ALA A 180 -4.30 -20.74 2.65
N PRO A 181 -3.32 -20.18 1.88
CA PRO A 181 -3.07 -18.75 1.84
C PRO A 181 -4.22 -18.00 1.17
N THR A 182 -4.51 -16.80 1.67
CA THR A 182 -5.53 -15.89 1.12
C THR A 182 -4.92 -14.90 0.12
N THR A 183 -5.69 -13.95 -0.39
CA THR A 183 -5.20 -12.82 -1.18
C THR A 183 -4.72 -11.68 -0.27
N LEU A 184 -3.91 -10.77 -0.81
CA LEU A 184 -3.41 -9.61 -0.06
C LEU A 184 -4.53 -8.70 0.45
N THR A 185 -5.51 -8.41 -0.41
CA THR A 185 -6.64 -7.54 -0.06
C THR A 185 -7.51 -8.17 1.04
N SER A 186 -7.77 -9.47 0.96
CA SER A 186 -8.44 -10.21 2.04
C SER A 186 -7.62 -10.17 3.33
N ALA A 187 -6.31 -10.40 3.26
CA ALA A 187 -5.45 -10.35 4.45
C ALA A 187 -5.43 -8.96 5.13
N ILE A 188 -5.35 -7.87 4.37
CA ILE A 188 -5.39 -6.50 4.90
C ILE A 188 -6.70 -6.24 5.65
N SER A 189 -7.84 -6.75 5.17
CA SER A 189 -9.13 -6.61 5.84
C SER A 189 -9.28 -7.42 7.13
N ARG A 190 -8.43 -8.44 7.33
CA ARG A 190 -8.54 -9.45 8.39
C ARG A 190 -7.44 -9.37 9.45
N ILE A 191 -6.33 -8.71 9.14
CA ILE A 191 -5.20 -8.63 10.05
C ILE A 191 -5.59 -7.79 11.27
N THR A 192 -5.30 -8.32 12.46
CA THR A 192 -5.44 -7.54 13.69
C THR A 192 -4.26 -6.58 13.82
N SER A 193 -4.49 -5.40 14.41
CA SER A 193 -3.41 -4.44 14.73
C SER A 193 -2.23 -5.12 15.43
N GLY A 194 -1.01 -4.88 14.96
CA GLY A 194 0.21 -5.53 15.45
C GLY A 194 0.47 -6.95 14.90
N GLY A 195 -0.42 -7.45 14.03
CA GLY A 195 -0.26 -8.74 13.35
C GLY A 195 0.73 -8.68 12.17
N THR A 196 1.00 -9.83 11.57
CA THR A 196 1.88 -9.97 10.39
C THR A 196 1.16 -10.64 9.22
N ILE A 197 1.20 -10.00 8.05
CA ILE A 197 0.85 -10.59 6.76
C ILE A 197 2.15 -11.02 6.08
N TYR A 198 2.31 -12.31 5.81
CA TYR A 198 3.40 -12.87 5.04
C TYR A 198 3.00 -13.09 3.59
N LEU A 199 3.75 -12.49 2.66
CA LEU A 199 3.58 -12.66 1.22
C LEU A 199 4.54 -13.73 0.74
N ARG A 200 3.99 -14.82 0.23
CA ARG A 200 4.76 -15.83 -0.48
C ARG A 200 5.32 -15.24 -1.78
N GLY A 201 6.47 -15.74 -2.20
CA GLY A 201 7.15 -15.34 -3.42
C GLY A 201 6.32 -15.59 -4.67
N GLY A 202 6.63 -14.83 -5.72
CA GLY A 202 5.92 -14.85 -6.99
C GLY A 202 5.22 -13.54 -7.29
N THR A 203 4.58 -13.50 -8.46
CA THR A 203 3.98 -12.29 -9.01
C THR A 203 2.48 -12.22 -8.71
N TYR A 204 2.07 -11.13 -8.07
CA TYR A 204 0.67 -10.80 -7.78
C TYR A 204 0.21 -9.77 -8.81
N SER A 205 -0.68 -10.16 -9.71
CA SER A 205 -1.20 -9.28 -10.75
C SER A 205 -2.38 -8.45 -10.26
N TYR A 206 -2.28 -7.13 -10.36
CA TYR A 206 -3.33 -6.19 -9.99
C TYR A 206 -3.71 -5.26 -11.15
N SER A 207 -5.01 -5.01 -11.28
CA SER A 207 -5.56 -3.98 -12.17
C SER A 207 -6.06 -2.75 -11.40
N SER A 208 -5.84 -2.70 -10.09
CA SER A 208 -6.34 -1.67 -9.18
C SER A 208 -5.41 -1.52 -7.98
N THR A 209 -5.37 -0.32 -7.40
CA THR A 209 -4.56 0.01 -6.22
C THR A 209 -4.85 -0.93 -5.06
N VAL A 210 -3.79 -1.44 -4.43
CA VAL A 210 -3.89 -2.15 -3.15
C VAL A 210 -3.79 -1.13 -2.03
N THR A 211 -4.86 -0.96 -1.27
CA THR A 211 -4.91 0.06 -0.20
C THR A 211 -4.87 -0.58 1.18
N VAL A 212 -3.96 -0.11 2.03
CA VAL A 212 -4.05 -0.25 3.48
C VAL A 212 -4.76 1.01 4.00
N PRO A 213 -6.04 0.93 4.40
CA PRO A 213 -6.88 2.10 4.61
C PRO A 213 -6.54 2.86 5.90
N ALA A 214 -6.79 4.17 5.91
CA ALA A 214 -6.63 4.99 7.11
C ALA A 214 -7.48 4.42 8.27
N GLY A 215 -6.95 4.49 9.50
CA GLY A 215 -7.62 3.98 10.70
C GLY A 215 -7.43 2.48 10.96
N THR A 216 -6.74 1.76 10.07
CA THR A 216 -6.28 0.38 10.32
C THR A 216 -4.87 0.36 10.92
N ASP A 217 -4.67 1.19 11.94
CA ASP A 217 -3.34 1.49 12.45
C ASP A 217 -2.76 0.35 13.31
N GLY A 218 -1.44 0.19 13.25
CA GLY A 218 -0.68 -0.47 14.31
C GLY A 218 -0.60 0.44 15.55
N THR A 219 0.34 0.13 16.43
CA THR A 219 0.73 1.02 17.53
C THR A 219 2.25 1.17 17.59
N SER A 220 2.74 2.14 18.36
CA SER A 220 4.18 2.36 18.55
C SER A 220 4.89 1.14 19.16
N SER A 221 4.20 0.33 19.97
CA SER A 221 4.72 -0.90 20.57
C SER A 221 4.39 -2.17 19.78
N ALA A 222 3.50 -2.09 18.79
CA ALA A 222 3.06 -3.23 17.98
C ALA A 222 2.66 -2.74 16.58
N ARG A 223 3.66 -2.58 15.69
CA ARG A 223 3.40 -2.24 14.28
C ARG A 223 2.76 -3.43 13.55
N THR A 224 1.74 -3.17 12.75
CA THR A 224 1.21 -4.17 11.83
C THR A 224 2.22 -4.37 10.70
N THR A 225 2.55 -5.61 10.37
CA THR A 225 3.63 -5.93 9.43
C THR A 225 3.07 -6.51 8.15
N LEU A 226 3.51 -5.99 7.02
CA LEU A 226 3.29 -6.51 5.67
C LEU A 226 4.67 -6.92 5.12
N SER A 227 4.98 -8.20 5.13
CA SER A 227 6.34 -8.69 4.91
C SER A 227 6.40 -9.76 3.83
N ALA A 228 7.47 -9.74 3.03
CA ALA A 228 7.89 -10.92 2.29
C ALA A 228 8.10 -12.10 3.25
N TYR A 229 7.65 -13.28 2.85
CA TYR A 229 7.97 -14.50 3.57
C TYR A 229 9.50 -14.72 3.54
N PRO A 230 10.13 -15.14 4.65
CA PRO A 230 11.59 -15.22 4.74
C PRO A 230 12.24 -15.99 3.58
N GLY A 231 13.16 -15.34 2.87
CA GLY A 231 13.89 -15.92 1.74
C GLY A 231 13.12 -15.93 0.41
N GLU A 232 11.91 -15.37 0.36
CA GLU A 232 11.10 -15.27 -0.84
C GLU A 232 10.99 -13.80 -1.30
N THR A 233 10.74 -13.60 -2.60
CA THR A 233 10.58 -12.25 -3.20
C THR A 233 9.18 -12.12 -3.81
N PRO A 234 8.22 -11.50 -3.11
CA PRO A 234 6.93 -11.18 -3.68
C PRO A 234 7.02 -9.94 -4.57
N VAL A 235 6.36 -10.01 -5.73
CA VAL A 235 6.29 -8.90 -6.70
C VAL A 235 4.83 -8.50 -6.86
N LEU A 236 4.46 -7.29 -6.43
CA LEU A 236 3.17 -6.69 -6.73
C LEU A 236 3.28 -6.02 -8.11
N ASN A 237 2.70 -6.65 -9.12
CA ASN A 237 2.78 -6.18 -10.51
C ASN A 237 1.44 -5.57 -10.92
N PHE A 238 1.48 -4.30 -11.29
CA PHE A 238 0.32 -3.50 -11.62
C PHE A 238 0.18 -3.23 -13.13
N SER A 239 0.79 -4.04 -13.99
CA SER A 239 0.83 -3.81 -15.45
C SER A 239 -0.54 -3.74 -16.13
N ALA A 240 -1.62 -4.14 -15.44
CA ALA A 240 -3.00 -4.00 -15.90
C ALA A 240 -3.64 -2.64 -15.56
N GLN A 241 -2.96 -1.77 -14.80
CA GLN A 241 -3.35 -0.37 -14.62
C GLN A 241 -2.94 0.47 -15.84
N SER A 242 -3.83 1.37 -16.25
CA SER A 242 -3.45 2.46 -17.15
C SER A 242 -2.75 3.57 -16.39
N GLU A 243 -2.00 4.41 -17.08
CA GLU A 243 -1.45 5.65 -16.51
C GLU A 243 -2.57 6.59 -16.07
N SER A 244 -2.54 7.03 -14.82
CA SER A 244 -3.50 7.97 -14.23
C SER A 244 -3.09 8.30 -12.81
N SER A 245 -3.19 9.55 -12.39
CA SER A 245 -2.87 10.03 -11.03
C SER A 245 -3.69 9.39 -9.89
N SER A 246 -4.67 8.53 -10.20
CA SER A 246 -5.39 7.72 -9.22
C SER A 246 -4.94 6.26 -9.15
N ASN A 247 -4.09 5.80 -10.07
CA ASN A 247 -3.73 4.40 -10.25
C ASN A 247 -2.40 4.04 -9.56
N ARG A 248 -2.32 4.33 -8.26
CA ARG A 248 -1.17 3.97 -7.42
C ARG A 248 -1.05 2.45 -7.28
N GLY A 249 0.14 1.96 -6.99
CA GLY A 249 0.39 0.55 -6.69
C GLY A 249 -0.08 0.17 -5.29
N LEU A 250 0.83 0.24 -4.32
CA LEU A 250 0.55 0.02 -2.91
C LEU A 250 0.34 1.36 -2.19
N GLN A 251 -0.87 1.61 -1.70
CA GLN A 251 -1.23 2.82 -0.97
C GLN A 251 -1.36 2.54 0.54
N LEU A 252 -0.42 3.06 1.33
CA LEU A 252 -0.37 2.95 2.79
C LEU A 252 -0.92 4.22 3.46
N ASN A 253 -2.23 4.24 3.70
CA ASN A 253 -2.90 5.35 4.40
C ASN A 253 -2.94 5.16 5.93
N ALA A 254 -2.65 3.95 6.43
CA ALA A 254 -2.58 3.66 7.85
C ALA A 254 -1.23 4.07 8.48
N SER A 255 -1.24 4.22 9.80
CA SER A 255 -0.07 4.55 10.63
C SER A 255 0.45 3.32 11.38
N TYR A 256 1.72 3.35 11.77
CA TYR A 256 2.39 2.27 12.50
C TYR A 256 2.38 0.92 11.75
N TRP A 257 2.62 0.95 10.45
CA TRP A 257 2.88 -0.24 9.65
C TRP A 257 4.36 -0.43 9.38
N HIS A 258 4.77 -1.68 9.18
CA HIS A 258 6.09 -2.05 8.67
C HIS A 258 5.90 -2.81 7.35
N VAL A 259 6.31 -2.22 6.24
CA VAL A 259 6.33 -2.87 4.92
C VAL A 259 7.75 -3.34 4.65
N TYR A 260 7.94 -4.65 4.43
CA TYR A 260 9.26 -5.25 4.38
C TYR A 260 9.46 -6.17 3.16
N GLY A 261 10.51 -5.92 2.37
CA GLY A 261 11.01 -6.90 1.39
C GLY A 261 10.16 -7.09 0.13
N ILE A 262 9.28 -6.13 -0.20
CA ILE A 262 8.31 -6.25 -1.29
C ILE A 262 8.77 -5.45 -2.52
N VAL A 263 8.64 -6.06 -3.70
CA VAL A 263 8.81 -5.35 -4.98
C VAL A 263 7.46 -4.83 -5.46
N VAL A 264 7.39 -3.56 -5.88
CA VAL A 264 6.22 -2.95 -6.51
C VAL A 264 6.60 -2.40 -7.87
N GLU A 265 5.91 -2.87 -8.91
CA GLU A 265 6.25 -2.51 -10.30
C GLU A 265 5.04 -2.26 -11.18
N HIS A 266 5.25 -1.43 -12.21
CA HIS A 266 4.28 -1.13 -13.26
C HIS A 266 2.96 -0.51 -12.77
N ALA A 267 2.98 0.20 -11.63
CA ALA A 267 1.83 1.00 -11.22
C ALA A 267 1.52 2.08 -12.27
N GLY A 268 0.23 2.40 -12.41
CA GLY A 268 -0.24 3.46 -13.30
C GLY A 268 0.06 4.89 -12.81
N ASP A 269 0.65 5.00 -11.62
CA ASP A 269 1.03 6.22 -10.90
C ASP A 269 2.20 5.83 -9.98
N ASN A 270 2.27 6.36 -8.76
CA ASN A 270 3.31 5.99 -7.81
C ASN A 270 3.33 4.48 -7.52
N GLY A 271 4.52 3.90 -7.37
CA GLY A 271 4.67 2.51 -6.94
C GLY A 271 4.14 2.30 -5.52
N ILE A 272 4.77 2.94 -4.54
CA ILE A 272 4.33 2.98 -3.14
C ILE A 272 3.94 4.41 -2.77
N TYR A 273 2.72 4.60 -2.26
CA TYR A 273 2.25 5.89 -1.75
C TYR A 273 2.00 5.83 -0.24
N VAL A 274 2.68 6.67 0.54
CA VAL A 274 2.58 6.70 2.00
C VAL A 274 1.82 7.95 2.45
N GLY A 275 0.58 7.74 2.89
CA GLY A 275 -0.27 8.80 3.46
C GLY A 275 -0.36 8.79 4.98
N GLY A 276 0.00 7.67 5.62
CA GLY A 276 0.02 7.54 7.09
C GLY A 276 1.32 8.01 7.74
N SER A 277 1.37 7.90 9.07
CA SER A 277 2.52 8.34 9.88
C SER A 277 3.15 7.22 10.70
N ASN A 278 4.38 7.39 11.15
CA ASN A 278 5.10 6.42 12.00
C ASN A 278 5.32 5.04 11.36
N ASN A 279 5.27 4.98 10.03
CA ASN A 279 5.49 3.76 9.25
C ASN A 279 6.99 3.49 9.04
N VAL A 280 7.32 2.23 8.77
CA VAL A 280 8.64 1.80 8.31
C VAL A 280 8.47 1.12 6.95
N ILE A 281 9.18 1.60 5.94
CA ILE A 281 9.25 0.98 4.62
C ILE A 281 10.69 0.51 4.44
N GLU A 282 10.91 -0.80 4.52
CA GLU A 282 12.24 -1.40 4.61
C GLU A 282 12.47 -2.42 3.50
N ARG A 283 13.62 -2.36 2.84
CA ARG A 283 14.03 -3.33 1.81
C ARG A 283 13.00 -3.53 0.69
N THR A 284 12.26 -2.48 0.35
CA THR A 284 11.35 -2.48 -0.79
C THR A 284 12.09 -2.10 -2.07
N VAL A 285 11.61 -2.59 -3.20
CA VAL A 285 12.06 -2.14 -4.53
C VAL A 285 10.87 -1.55 -5.28
N THR A 286 10.99 -0.33 -5.78
CA THR A 286 9.98 0.30 -6.64
C THR A 286 10.56 0.56 -8.02
N ARG A 287 9.97 -0.04 -9.06
CA ARG A 287 10.52 0.06 -10.42
C ARG A 287 9.49 0.07 -11.53
N TYR A 288 9.82 0.68 -12.66
CA TYR A 288 8.99 0.69 -13.86
C TYR A 288 7.57 1.23 -13.64
N ASN A 289 7.37 2.03 -12.60
CA ASN A 289 6.09 2.68 -12.31
C ASN A 289 5.95 3.93 -13.19
N ARG A 290 4.71 4.34 -13.45
CA ARG A 290 4.39 5.46 -14.35
C ARG A 290 4.30 6.82 -13.66
N ASP A 291 4.94 6.93 -12.50
CA ASP A 291 5.19 8.12 -11.69
C ASP A 291 6.27 7.71 -10.67
N THR A 292 6.56 8.56 -9.69
CA THR A 292 7.54 8.37 -8.63
C THR A 292 7.45 6.98 -7.99
N GLY A 293 8.60 6.30 -7.85
CA GLY A 293 8.64 4.94 -7.29
C GLY A 293 8.05 4.85 -5.89
N LEU A 294 8.50 5.71 -4.96
CA LEU A 294 7.96 5.80 -3.60
C LEU A 294 7.74 7.26 -3.19
N GLN A 295 6.49 7.64 -2.92
CA GLN A 295 6.11 9.00 -2.55
C GLN A 295 5.37 9.08 -1.21
N LEU A 296 5.70 10.10 -0.41
CA LEU A 296 4.93 10.52 0.76
C LEU A 296 4.07 11.73 0.38
N GLY A 297 2.82 11.74 0.81
CA GLY A 297 1.92 12.88 0.63
C GLY A 297 0.58 12.69 1.32
N ARG A 298 -0.21 13.77 1.41
CA ARG A 298 -1.53 13.71 2.08
C ARG A 298 -2.49 12.73 1.40
N ILE A 299 -3.31 12.05 2.21
CA ILE A 299 -4.28 11.04 1.75
C ILE A 299 -5.33 11.62 0.80
N SER A 300 -5.78 12.86 1.03
CA SER A 300 -6.82 13.55 0.24
C SER A 300 -6.50 15.04 0.13
N SER A 301 -7.03 15.70 -0.91
CA SER A 301 -6.92 17.15 -1.08
C SER A 301 -7.50 17.97 0.09
N SER A 302 -8.42 17.39 0.86
CA SER A 302 -9.01 17.98 2.06
C SER A 302 -8.27 17.64 3.36
N THR A 303 -7.23 16.80 3.33
CA THR A 303 -6.47 16.43 4.53
C THR A 303 -5.70 17.65 5.06
N PRO A 304 -5.94 18.08 6.32
CA PRO A 304 -5.27 19.25 6.89
C PRO A 304 -3.78 18.97 7.13
N SER A 305 -2.95 20.02 7.15
CA SER A 305 -1.50 19.90 7.34
C SER A 305 -1.08 19.25 8.65
N SER A 306 -1.92 19.33 9.69
CA SER A 306 -1.72 18.63 10.95
C SER A 306 -1.81 17.09 10.85
N GLN A 307 -2.28 16.57 9.73
CA GLN A 307 -2.42 15.13 9.44
C GLN A 307 -1.56 14.69 8.26
N TRP A 308 -0.68 15.54 7.74
CA TRP A 308 0.26 15.12 6.70
C TRP A 308 1.21 14.03 7.22
N PRO A 309 1.62 13.08 6.35
CA PRO A 309 2.45 11.95 6.74
C PRO A 309 3.73 12.42 7.42
N SER A 310 3.97 11.93 8.64
CA SER A 310 5.05 12.36 9.53
C SER A 310 5.73 11.15 10.18
N ASN A 311 6.99 11.33 10.60
CA ASN A 311 7.76 10.31 11.32
C ASN A 311 7.87 8.96 10.60
N ASN A 312 7.83 8.95 9.27
CA ASN A 312 8.04 7.73 8.49
C ASN A 312 9.53 7.49 8.29
N LEU A 313 9.95 6.22 8.37
CA LEU A 313 11.30 5.78 8.05
C LEU A 313 11.26 4.96 6.76
N ILE A 314 11.97 5.43 5.74
CA ILE A 314 12.25 4.70 4.52
C ILE A 314 13.71 4.28 4.66
N VAL A 315 13.98 2.98 4.57
CA VAL A 315 15.28 2.45 4.91
C VAL A 315 15.68 1.25 4.07
N SER A 316 16.92 1.28 3.55
CA SER A 316 17.44 0.20 2.71
C SER A 316 16.54 -0.09 1.50
N ALA A 317 15.82 0.92 0.99
CA ALA A 317 14.94 0.81 -0.14
C ALA A 317 15.65 1.18 -1.45
N GLU A 318 15.23 0.54 -2.54
CA GLU A 318 15.74 0.81 -3.88
C GLU A 318 14.60 1.33 -4.76
N SER A 319 14.86 2.39 -5.54
CA SER A 319 13.90 2.92 -6.49
C SER A 319 14.57 3.23 -7.83
N HIS A 320 14.11 2.58 -8.90
CA HIS A 320 14.79 2.69 -10.18
C HIS A 320 13.88 2.53 -11.40
N ASP A 321 14.29 3.12 -12.53
CA ASP A 321 13.60 3.00 -13.82
C ASP A 321 12.09 3.37 -13.75
N ASN A 322 11.71 4.29 -12.87
CA ASN A 322 10.36 4.86 -12.88
C ASN A 322 10.29 5.95 -13.96
N ALA A 323 9.21 5.94 -14.72
CA ALA A 323 9.02 6.82 -15.87
C ALA A 323 7.54 7.03 -16.19
N ASP A 324 7.07 8.26 -16.02
CA ASP A 324 5.79 8.74 -16.52
C ASP A 324 5.93 9.16 -18.00
N SER A 325 4.79 9.42 -18.67
CA SER A 325 4.78 9.68 -20.11
C SER A 325 5.23 11.07 -20.53
N ASP A 326 5.24 12.07 -19.65
CA ASP A 326 5.77 13.40 -19.94
C ASP A 326 7.26 13.55 -19.54
N GLY A 327 7.72 12.65 -18.67
CA GLY A 327 9.07 12.46 -18.17
C GLY A 327 9.58 13.58 -17.27
N GLU A 328 8.67 14.26 -16.58
CA GLU A 328 8.96 15.35 -15.64
C GLU A 328 8.57 15.00 -14.18
N ASP A 329 7.79 13.94 -13.95
CA ASP A 329 7.19 13.68 -12.64
C ASP A 329 7.74 12.44 -11.91
N ALA A 330 8.28 11.46 -12.64
CA ALA A 330 8.67 10.17 -12.08
C ALA A 330 10.08 10.17 -11.47
N ASP A 331 10.12 10.48 -10.17
CA ASP A 331 11.30 10.38 -9.33
C ASP A 331 11.57 8.96 -8.82
N GLY A 332 12.74 8.75 -8.22
CA GLY A 332 12.96 7.57 -7.39
C GLY A 332 12.17 7.65 -6.08
N PHE A 333 12.47 8.66 -5.27
CA PHE A 333 11.82 8.91 -3.99
C PHE A 333 11.30 10.34 -3.90
N ALA A 334 10.13 10.52 -3.30
CA ALA A 334 9.62 11.86 -3.04
C ALA A 334 8.98 12.01 -1.66
N ALA A 335 9.25 13.15 -1.02
CA ALA A 335 8.51 13.61 0.15
C ALA A 335 8.00 15.04 -0.10
N LYS A 336 7.22 15.17 -1.18
CA LYS A 336 6.85 16.45 -1.81
C LYS A 336 5.41 16.88 -1.54
N LEU A 337 5.14 18.16 -1.81
CA LEU A 337 3.86 18.87 -1.77
C LEU A 337 3.22 19.00 -0.39
N THR A 338 3.00 17.89 0.33
CA THR A 338 2.12 17.83 1.51
C THR A 338 2.58 16.77 2.52
N THR A 339 3.83 16.90 2.99
CA THR A 339 4.44 16.01 3.98
C THR A 339 4.70 16.75 5.29
N GLY A 340 4.51 16.05 6.41
CA GLY A 340 4.79 16.59 7.75
C GLY A 340 6.25 16.40 8.14
N THR A 341 6.55 16.56 9.43
CA THR A 341 7.94 16.54 9.95
C THR A 341 8.42 15.13 10.30
N GLY A 342 9.74 14.98 10.46
CA GLY A 342 10.35 13.76 11.01
C GLY A 342 10.45 12.60 10.03
N ASN A 343 10.15 12.82 8.74
CA ASN A 343 10.36 11.81 7.71
C ASN A 343 11.86 11.66 7.42
N VAL A 344 12.31 10.40 7.35
CA VAL A 344 13.72 10.04 7.15
C VAL A 344 13.86 9.02 6.02
N PHE A 345 14.82 9.27 5.13
CA PHE A 345 15.34 8.33 4.15
C PHE A 345 16.76 7.93 4.57
N ARG A 346 17.05 6.64 4.68
CA ARG A 346 18.33 6.14 5.19
C ARG A 346 18.81 4.90 4.46
N TYR A 347 20.07 4.89 4.03
CA TYR A 347 20.61 3.75 3.27
C TYR A 347 19.82 3.46 2.00
N ASP A 348 19.15 4.45 1.44
CA ASP A 348 18.30 4.24 0.27
C ASP A 348 19.11 4.44 -1.02
N VAL A 349 18.73 3.75 -2.08
CA VAL A 349 19.38 3.84 -3.39
C VAL A 349 18.36 4.25 -4.44
N SER A 350 18.61 5.37 -5.11
CA SER A 350 17.79 5.87 -6.20
C SER A 350 18.60 5.94 -7.48
N HIS A 351 18.15 5.30 -8.55
CA HIS A 351 18.89 5.37 -9.80
C HIS A 351 18.09 5.19 -11.06
N ASN A 352 18.58 5.78 -12.14
CA ASN A 352 17.99 5.61 -13.47
C ASN A 352 16.48 5.92 -13.53
N ASN A 353 15.98 6.81 -12.68
CA ASN A 353 14.61 7.34 -12.81
C ASN A 353 14.59 8.42 -13.91
N ILE A 354 13.44 8.66 -14.55
CA ILE A 354 13.39 9.58 -15.70
C ILE A 354 13.59 11.04 -15.30
N ASP A 355 13.13 11.43 -14.10
CA ASP A 355 13.36 12.75 -13.51
C ASP A 355 14.44 12.69 -12.42
N ASP A 356 14.11 12.93 -11.15
CA ASP A 356 15.11 13.02 -10.09
C ASP A 356 15.33 11.71 -9.32
N GLY A 357 16.46 11.65 -8.62
CA GLY A 357 16.67 10.63 -7.60
C GLY A 357 15.81 10.85 -6.36
N TRP A 358 15.79 12.09 -5.86
CA TRP A 358 14.96 12.56 -4.75
C TRP A 358 14.30 13.88 -5.11
N ASP A 359 13.00 13.99 -4.84
CA ASP A 359 12.25 15.24 -4.94
C ASP A 359 11.56 15.63 -3.61
N LEU A 360 11.97 16.79 -3.08
CA LEU A 360 11.40 17.43 -1.90
C LEU A 360 10.60 18.69 -2.26
N TYR A 361 10.06 18.75 -3.49
CA TYR A 361 9.34 19.91 -3.99
C TYR A 361 8.23 20.35 -3.05
N THR A 362 8.18 21.65 -2.83
CA THR A 362 7.15 22.33 -2.06
C THR A 362 6.62 23.46 -2.92
N LYS A 363 5.34 23.81 -2.78
CA LYS A 363 4.72 24.83 -3.62
C LYS A 363 3.87 25.83 -2.88
N THR A 364 3.70 27.00 -3.46
CA THR A 364 2.96 28.13 -2.88
C THR A 364 1.54 27.74 -2.47
N ASP A 365 0.85 26.94 -3.28
CA ASP A 365 -0.54 26.54 -3.05
C ASP A 365 -0.73 25.73 -1.76
N THR A 366 0.24 24.89 -1.40
CA THR A 366 0.17 24.02 -0.22
C THR A 366 1.00 24.55 0.94
N GLY A 367 1.95 25.45 0.68
CA GLY A 367 2.91 25.96 1.65
C GLY A 367 4.05 24.97 1.90
N ALA A 368 4.90 25.31 2.87
CA ALA A 368 6.08 24.53 3.24
C ALA A 368 5.71 23.12 3.73
N ILE A 369 6.42 22.11 3.19
CA ILE A 369 6.49 20.78 3.79
C ILE A 369 7.32 20.78 5.08
N GLY A 370 7.20 19.71 5.87
CA GLY A 370 8.09 19.49 7.01
C GLY A 370 9.53 19.22 6.57
N PRO A 371 10.55 19.57 7.40
CA PRO A 371 11.92 19.16 7.14
C PRO A 371 12.06 17.64 7.01
N VAL A 372 12.87 17.24 6.04
CA VAL A 372 13.17 15.85 5.70
C VAL A 372 14.66 15.61 5.96
N THR A 373 14.99 14.44 6.51
CA THR A 373 16.37 13.97 6.65
C THR A 373 16.66 12.89 5.62
N ILE A 374 17.72 13.08 4.83
CA ILE A 374 18.25 12.06 3.92
C ILE A 374 19.67 11.75 4.40
N GLU A 375 19.96 10.49 4.69
CA GLU A 375 21.28 10.12 5.19
C GLU A 375 21.81 8.77 4.72
N TYR A 376 23.13 8.70 4.48
CA TYR A 376 23.79 7.47 4.04
C TYR A 376 23.20 6.87 2.76
N SER A 377 22.64 7.69 1.87
CA SER A 377 21.93 7.25 0.68
C SER A 377 22.73 7.51 -0.60
N LEU A 378 22.38 6.81 -1.68
CA LEU A 378 23.04 6.92 -2.98
C LEU A 378 22.04 7.31 -4.07
N SER A 379 22.34 8.36 -4.81
CA SER A 379 21.60 8.81 -5.99
C SER A 379 22.50 8.74 -7.23
N TYR A 380 22.16 7.93 -8.23
CA TYR A 380 23.01 7.84 -9.42
C TYR A 380 22.27 7.66 -10.76
N ASN A 381 22.84 8.23 -11.82
CA ASN A 381 22.31 8.12 -13.19
C ASN A 381 20.82 8.50 -13.37
N ASN A 382 20.23 9.27 -12.45
CA ASN A 382 18.86 9.77 -12.65
C ASN A 382 18.83 10.74 -13.83
N GLY A 383 17.72 10.76 -14.54
CA GLY A 383 17.57 11.38 -15.86
C GLY A 383 17.99 10.52 -17.04
N THR A 384 18.36 9.27 -16.82
CA THR A 384 18.60 8.29 -17.90
C THR A 384 18.18 6.92 -17.41
N LEU A 385 17.16 6.33 -18.04
CA LEU A 385 16.75 4.96 -17.72
C LEU A 385 17.88 3.98 -18.02
N SER A 386 17.80 2.79 -17.42
CA SER A 386 18.79 1.71 -17.58
C SER A 386 18.91 1.24 -19.04
N ASP A 387 17.87 1.45 -19.86
CA ASP A 387 17.89 1.16 -21.30
C ASP A 387 18.49 2.29 -22.16
N GLY A 388 18.92 3.39 -21.54
CA GLY A 388 19.49 4.57 -22.18
C GLY A 388 18.47 5.63 -22.59
N THR A 389 17.18 5.44 -22.30
CA THR A 389 16.14 6.45 -22.55
C THR A 389 16.39 7.70 -21.71
N VAL A 390 16.26 8.87 -22.33
CA VAL A 390 16.37 10.19 -21.69
C VAL A 390 15.18 11.02 -22.11
N ASN A 391 14.60 11.78 -21.17
CA ASN A 391 13.64 12.83 -21.47
C ASN A 391 14.29 14.19 -21.20
N SER A 392 14.07 15.17 -22.09
CA SER A 392 14.59 16.53 -21.93
C SER A 392 13.76 17.39 -20.99
N ASN A 393 12.53 16.98 -20.68
CA ASN A 393 11.62 17.72 -19.80
C ASN A 393 11.99 17.54 -18.32
N GLY A 394 12.46 16.36 -17.93
CA GLY A 394 12.95 16.12 -16.58
C GLY A 394 14.10 17.05 -16.19
N ASP A 395 14.08 17.45 -14.92
CA ASP A 395 15.13 18.20 -14.25
C ASP A 395 16.37 17.34 -13.97
N ARG A 396 16.21 16.03 -13.74
CA ARG A 396 17.30 15.03 -13.79
C ARG A 396 18.38 15.16 -12.72
N ASN A 397 18.01 15.58 -11.53
CA ASN A 397 18.93 15.80 -10.42
C ASN A 397 19.12 14.54 -9.57
N GLY A 398 20.21 14.50 -8.82
CA GLY A 398 20.41 13.49 -7.79
C GLY A 398 19.51 13.73 -6.58
N TYR A 399 19.56 14.95 -6.03
CA TYR A 399 18.77 15.41 -4.89
C TYR A 399 18.20 16.81 -5.16
N LYS A 400 16.89 16.89 -5.44
CA LYS A 400 16.11 18.13 -5.58
C LYS A 400 15.50 18.50 -4.22
N LEU A 401 16.05 19.54 -3.58
CA LEU A 401 15.83 19.81 -2.14
C LEU A 401 14.88 20.98 -1.85
N GLY A 402 13.93 21.27 -2.75
CA GLY A 402 13.15 22.49 -2.64
C GLY A 402 12.15 22.74 -3.72
N GLY A 403 11.46 23.88 -3.59
CA GLY A 403 10.60 24.46 -4.62
C GLY A 403 10.04 25.84 -4.21
N ASP A 404 9.64 26.64 -5.20
CA ASP A 404 8.84 27.87 -5.06
C ASP A 404 9.40 29.00 -4.15
N ASP A 405 10.72 29.11 -3.98
CA ASP A 405 11.31 30.13 -3.07
C ASP A 405 10.84 29.97 -1.60
N ILE A 406 10.41 28.75 -1.22
CA ILE A 406 9.91 28.44 0.11
C ILE A 406 11.03 27.83 0.96
N ALA A 407 11.30 28.47 2.10
CA ALA A 407 12.33 28.02 3.04
C ALA A 407 11.90 26.75 3.77
N VAL A 408 12.66 25.66 3.61
CA VAL A 408 12.55 24.43 4.39
C VAL A 408 13.95 23.94 4.77
N ASN A 409 14.18 23.68 6.06
CA ASN A 409 15.52 23.36 6.58
C ASN A 409 15.78 21.84 6.57
N HIS A 410 15.86 21.24 5.37
CA HIS A 410 16.22 19.83 5.20
C HIS A 410 17.61 19.50 5.75
N VAL A 411 17.85 18.22 6.01
CA VAL A 411 19.16 17.68 6.39
C VAL A 411 19.55 16.62 5.36
N VAL A 412 20.70 16.79 4.72
CA VAL A 412 21.26 15.83 3.78
C VAL A 412 22.71 15.55 4.18
N GLN A 413 22.98 14.32 4.60
CA GLN A 413 24.28 13.95 5.13
C GLN A 413 24.77 12.55 4.73
N HIS A 414 26.08 12.35 4.68
CA HIS A 414 26.69 11.05 4.37
C HIS A 414 26.22 10.45 3.03
N SER A 415 25.70 11.28 2.11
CA SER A 415 25.04 10.83 0.90
C SER A 415 25.90 11.06 -0.34
N ILE A 416 25.66 10.26 -1.38
CA ILE A 416 26.46 10.26 -2.61
C ILE A 416 25.57 10.56 -3.81
N ALA A 417 25.94 11.57 -4.62
CA ALA A 417 25.36 11.80 -5.94
C ALA A 417 26.39 11.47 -7.04
N TYR A 418 26.07 10.56 -7.95
CA TYR A 418 26.99 10.13 -9.01
C TYR A 418 26.34 10.11 -10.39
N GLY A 419 26.90 10.86 -11.35
CA GLY A 419 26.52 10.69 -12.76
C GLY A 419 25.08 11.06 -13.11
N ASN A 420 24.39 11.88 -12.30
CA ASN A 420 23.03 12.31 -12.62
C ASN A 420 23.01 13.26 -13.83
N GLY A 421 21.91 13.23 -14.56
CA GLY A 421 21.71 13.91 -15.85
C GLY A 421 21.76 15.44 -15.77
N HIS A 422 21.72 16.02 -14.57
CA HIS A 422 21.87 17.44 -14.35
C HIS A 422 22.69 17.78 -13.09
N HIS A 423 22.08 18.09 -11.95
CA HIS A 423 22.79 18.41 -10.72
C HIS A 423 22.94 17.21 -9.79
N GLY A 424 24.02 17.17 -9.01
CA GLY A 424 24.13 16.19 -7.91
C GLY A 424 23.19 16.56 -6.76
N PHE A 425 23.49 17.69 -6.10
CA PHE A 425 22.63 18.29 -5.08
C PHE A 425 22.19 19.67 -5.54
N THR A 426 20.89 19.93 -5.58
CA THR A 426 20.34 21.24 -5.91
C THR A 426 19.41 21.76 -4.83
N TYR A 427 19.54 23.04 -4.50
CA TYR A 427 18.62 23.70 -3.57
C TYR A 427 17.21 23.84 -4.15
N ASN A 428 17.06 23.77 -5.48
CA ASN A 428 15.82 23.96 -6.22
C ASN A 428 14.94 25.10 -5.68
N SER A 429 15.52 26.29 -5.58
CA SER A 429 14.83 27.49 -5.06
C SER A 429 14.41 27.39 -3.58
N ASN A 430 15.00 26.54 -2.74
CA ASN A 430 14.75 26.58 -1.30
C ASN A 430 15.78 27.48 -0.58
N PRO A 431 15.40 28.69 -0.13
CA PRO A 431 16.32 29.62 0.53
C PRO A 431 16.62 29.26 2.00
N GLY A 432 16.16 28.12 2.49
CA GLY A 432 16.30 27.70 3.87
C GLY A 432 17.73 27.49 4.35
N THR A 433 17.87 27.35 5.66
CA THR A 433 19.11 26.97 6.36
C THR A 433 19.21 25.45 6.40
N MET A 434 19.34 24.82 5.22
CA MET A 434 19.54 23.37 5.13
C MET A 434 20.90 22.96 5.69
N THR A 435 20.98 21.76 6.26
CA THR A 435 22.26 21.15 6.64
C THR A 435 22.72 20.24 5.52
N ILE A 436 23.82 20.61 4.86
CA ILE A 436 24.43 19.84 3.77
C ILE A 436 25.83 19.44 4.22
N SER A 437 25.98 18.22 4.75
CA SER A 437 27.23 17.84 5.42
C SER A 437 27.73 16.44 5.08
N ASN A 438 29.05 16.25 5.00
CA ASN A 438 29.67 14.95 4.74
C ASN A 438 29.06 14.27 3.51
N ASN A 439 28.86 14.99 2.40
CA ASN A 439 28.35 14.39 1.16
C ASN A 439 29.45 14.27 0.12
N ALA A 440 29.29 13.36 -0.83
CA ALA A 440 30.14 13.29 -2.02
C ALA A 440 29.30 13.47 -3.28
N SER A 441 29.75 14.32 -4.20
CA SER A 441 29.07 14.57 -5.46
C SER A 441 30.08 14.47 -6.61
N ILE A 442 29.83 13.54 -7.53
CA ILE A 442 30.83 13.11 -8.51
C ILE A 442 30.20 13.05 -9.90
N ASP A 443 30.85 13.70 -10.86
CA ASP A 443 30.55 13.55 -12.29
C ASP A 443 29.08 13.80 -12.70
N ASN A 444 28.35 14.66 -11.98
CA ASN A 444 27.01 15.09 -12.40
C ASN A 444 27.10 16.09 -13.56
N ALA A 445 26.17 16.02 -14.51
CA ALA A 445 26.32 16.64 -15.82
C ALA A 445 26.59 18.16 -15.79
N GLU A 446 25.85 18.93 -14.99
CA GLU A 446 26.06 20.39 -14.89
C GLU A 446 26.85 20.79 -13.63
N ARG A 447 26.32 20.53 -12.43
CA ARG A 447 26.97 20.89 -11.15
C ARG A 447 26.88 19.74 -10.17
N ASN A 448 27.92 19.60 -9.36
CA ASN A 448 27.88 18.65 -8.26
C ASN A 448 27.09 19.22 -7.08
N PHE A 449 27.24 20.53 -6.81
CA PHE A 449 26.44 21.30 -5.87
C PHE A 449 25.91 22.59 -6.54
N SER A 450 24.59 22.79 -6.55
CA SER A 450 23.92 23.98 -7.09
C SER A 450 23.01 24.64 -6.04
N PHE A 451 23.57 25.59 -5.29
CA PHE A 451 22.86 26.39 -4.30
C PHE A 451 23.05 27.87 -4.63
N ASP A 452 22.07 28.43 -5.33
CA ASP A 452 22.10 29.78 -5.89
C ASP A 452 21.56 30.87 -4.95
N ALA A 453 20.91 30.50 -3.85
CA ALA A 453 20.43 31.42 -2.83
C ALA A 453 20.27 30.71 -1.47
N GLY A 454 19.91 31.48 -0.45
CA GLY A 454 19.57 30.97 0.88
C GLY A 454 20.70 31.03 1.90
N THR A 455 20.52 30.30 2.99
CA THR A 455 21.41 30.31 4.16
C THR A 455 21.86 28.91 4.57
N SER A 456 21.94 27.98 3.61
CA SER A 456 22.35 26.61 3.88
C SER A 456 23.76 26.53 4.49
N VAL A 457 23.97 25.54 5.35
CA VAL A 457 25.21 25.31 6.09
C VAL A 457 25.93 24.11 5.49
N PHE A 458 27.17 24.33 5.02
CA PHE A 458 27.95 23.32 4.31
C PHE A 458 29.16 22.89 5.12
N ARG A 459 29.31 21.59 5.40
CA ARG A 459 30.48 21.05 6.13
C ARG A 459 30.99 19.76 5.49
N THR A 460 32.30 19.62 5.36
CA THR A 460 32.96 18.36 4.96
C THR A 460 32.52 17.80 3.59
N ASN A 461 31.82 18.55 2.74
CA ASN A 461 31.37 18.03 1.44
C ASN A 461 32.54 17.86 0.47
N THR A 462 32.47 16.85 -0.38
CA THR A 462 33.47 16.53 -1.41
C THR A 462 32.84 16.58 -2.80
N SER A 463 33.42 17.36 -3.70
CA SER A 463 33.02 17.45 -5.09
C SER A 463 34.17 17.03 -6.00
N CYS A 464 33.90 16.12 -6.94
CA CYS A 464 34.90 15.54 -7.81
C CYS A 464 34.41 15.40 -9.25
N ARG A 465 35.34 15.50 -10.21
CA ARG A 465 35.09 15.21 -11.63
C ARG A 465 36.23 14.40 -12.23
N PHE A 466 35.91 13.33 -12.95
CA PHE A 466 36.87 12.46 -13.62
C PHE A 466 36.56 12.28 -15.10
N SER A 467 35.28 12.05 -15.43
CA SER A 467 34.86 11.61 -16.76
C SER A 467 33.98 12.60 -17.50
N VAL A 468 33.42 13.61 -16.83
CA VAL A 468 32.56 14.61 -17.48
C VAL A 468 33.05 16.04 -17.22
N SER A 469 32.82 16.91 -18.21
CA SER A 469 32.89 18.36 -18.00
C SER A 469 31.69 18.85 -17.19
N GLY A 470 31.81 20.01 -16.56
CA GLY A 470 30.67 20.69 -15.94
C GLY A 470 31.08 22.06 -15.40
N SER A 471 30.12 22.72 -14.75
CA SER A 471 30.31 24.02 -14.12
C SER A 471 30.96 23.91 -12.74
N ASN A 472 31.52 25.04 -12.29
CA ASN A 472 31.89 25.23 -10.89
C ASN A 472 30.66 25.09 -9.99
N ASP A 473 30.89 24.54 -8.81
CA ASP A 473 29.85 24.43 -7.77
C ASP A 473 29.42 25.82 -7.28
N LYS A 474 28.17 25.91 -6.85
CA LYS A 474 27.59 27.09 -6.21
C LYS A 474 27.07 26.71 -4.83
N THR A 475 27.45 27.50 -3.84
CA THR A 475 27.23 27.20 -2.42
C THR A 475 26.92 28.47 -1.63
N ILE A 476 25.92 29.24 -2.08
CA ILE A 476 25.48 30.44 -1.35
C ILE A 476 24.92 30.01 0.01
N GLY A 477 25.47 30.57 1.09
CA GLY A 477 25.19 30.19 2.47
C GLY A 477 26.44 30.26 3.36
N ASP A 478 26.46 29.48 4.43
CA ASP A 478 27.58 29.35 5.35
C ASP A 478 28.41 28.10 5.02
N ALA A 479 29.45 28.27 4.20
CA ALA A 479 30.43 27.24 3.87
C ALA A 479 31.78 27.52 4.54
N ASP A 480 32.26 26.58 5.36
CA ASP A 480 33.59 26.68 5.97
C ASP A 480 34.68 25.96 5.14
N SER A 481 35.91 26.00 5.64
CA SER A 481 37.09 25.41 4.99
C SER A 481 37.15 23.88 5.02
N SER A 482 36.21 23.19 5.68
CA SER A 482 36.16 21.73 5.66
C SER A 482 35.62 21.17 4.34
N ASN A 483 34.97 22.01 3.52
CA ASN A 483 34.45 21.62 2.22
C ASN A 483 35.54 21.59 1.14
N GLN A 484 35.34 20.71 0.16
CA GLN A 484 36.13 20.64 -1.06
C GLN A 484 35.16 20.70 -2.25
N PHE A 485 34.85 21.91 -2.68
CA PHE A 485 33.99 22.15 -3.84
C PHE A 485 34.79 22.21 -5.15
N TRP A 486 34.14 21.86 -6.25
CA TRP A 486 34.73 21.90 -7.58
C TRP A 486 34.79 23.34 -8.09
N THR A 487 36.01 23.84 -8.29
CA THR A 487 36.29 25.19 -8.83
C THR A 487 37.12 25.14 -10.11
N GLY A 488 37.08 24.01 -10.83
CA GLY A 488 37.83 23.75 -12.06
C GLY A 488 38.96 22.72 -11.93
N SER A 489 39.20 22.18 -10.73
CA SER A 489 40.15 21.09 -10.52
C SER A 489 39.78 20.23 -9.30
N ASN A 490 40.22 18.96 -9.30
CA ASN A 490 40.00 18.04 -8.19
C ASN A 490 40.90 18.37 -6.99
N GLY A 491 40.34 18.29 -5.79
CA GLY A 491 41.11 18.30 -4.55
C GLY A 491 41.57 16.91 -4.12
N SER A 492 42.32 16.83 -3.02
CA SER A 492 43.00 15.60 -2.56
C SER A 492 42.03 14.45 -2.21
N ARG A 493 40.82 14.76 -1.73
CA ARG A 493 39.81 13.74 -1.38
C ARG A 493 39.24 13.00 -2.59
N CYS A 494 39.44 13.50 -3.81
CA CYS A 494 38.88 12.88 -5.00
C CYS A 494 39.50 11.52 -5.33
N SER A 495 40.75 11.27 -4.93
CA SER A 495 41.36 9.95 -5.16
C SER A 495 40.52 8.77 -4.60
N SER A 496 39.78 8.98 -3.50
CA SER A 496 38.89 7.99 -2.89
C SER A 496 37.64 7.66 -3.72
N TYR A 497 37.26 8.50 -4.69
CA TYR A 497 36.04 8.37 -5.48
C TYR A 497 36.32 8.05 -6.95
N SER A 498 37.50 7.51 -7.25
CA SER A 498 37.90 7.13 -8.61
C SER A 498 37.57 5.65 -8.89
N GLY A 499 37.29 5.33 -10.15
CA GLY A 499 36.96 3.96 -10.59
C GLY A 499 35.45 3.70 -10.65
N ALA A 500 35.09 2.44 -10.88
CA ALA A 500 33.70 2.04 -11.06
C ALA A 500 32.91 2.14 -9.75
N LEU A 501 31.71 2.72 -9.82
CA LEU A 501 30.71 2.68 -8.76
C LEU A 501 30.20 1.24 -8.59
N GLY A 502 30.08 0.79 -7.34
CA GLY A 502 29.34 -0.41 -6.97
C GLY A 502 28.70 -0.23 -5.61
N TRP A 503 27.60 -0.92 -5.33
CA TRP A 503 26.93 -0.83 -4.05
C TRP A 503 26.24 -2.16 -3.69
N SER A 504 25.97 -2.34 -2.40
CA SER A 504 25.22 -3.49 -1.89
C SER A 504 24.66 -3.19 -0.51
N TYR A 505 23.55 -3.84 -0.15
CA TYR A 505 23.10 -3.90 1.23
C TYR A 505 23.84 -4.97 2.03
N ALA A 506 24.39 -4.58 3.18
CA ALA A 506 24.85 -5.53 4.18
C ALA A 506 23.66 -6.28 4.80
N SER A 507 23.94 -7.38 5.51
CA SER A 507 22.89 -8.21 6.14
C SER A 507 22.06 -7.47 7.19
N ASP A 508 22.64 -6.44 7.82
CA ASP A 508 21.96 -5.55 8.77
C ASP A 508 21.19 -4.40 8.09
N GLY A 509 21.28 -4.29 6.75
CA GLY A 509 20.59 -3.28 5.94
C GLY A 509 21.44 -2.05 5.63
N HIS A 510 22.64 -1.92 6.19
CA HIS A 510 23.51 -0.79 5.89
C HIS A 510 23.90 -0.77 4.40
N LEU A 511 23.83 0.40 3.77
CA LEU A 511 24.28 0.60 2.40
C LEU A 511 25.81 0.71 2.34
N ALA A 512 26.47 -0.25 1.70
CA ALA A 512 27.88 -0.14 1.37
C ALA A 512 28.04 0.37 -0.06
N VAL A 513 28.71 1.51 -0.23
CA VAL A 513 29.07 2.07 -1.55
C VAL A 513 30.57 1.94 -1.76
N THR A 514 30.97 1.59 -2.98
CA THR A 514 32.36 1.40 -3.39
C THR A 514 32.70 2.19 -4.64
N PHE A 515 33.94 2.67 -4.71
CA PHE A 515 34.56 3.19 -5.93
C PHE A 515 35.83 2.41 -6.20
N GLY A 516 35.96 1.82 -7.40
CA GLY A 516 37.08 0.95 -7.74
C GLY A 516 37.20 -0.26 -6.80
N GLY A 517 36.09 -0.72 -6.22
CA GLY A 517 36.04 -1.82 -5.25
C GLY A 517 36.43 -1.44 -3.82
N THR A 518 36.72 -0.18 -3.52
CA THR A 518 37.02 0.30 -2.17
C THR A 518 35.79 0.96 -1.55
N VAL A 519 35.41 0.55 -0.33
CA VAL A 519 34.28 1.16 0.40
C VAL A 519 34.57 2.62 0.72
N VAL A 520 33.59 3.49 0.48
CA VAL A 520 33.64 4.91 0.80
C VAL A 520 32.58 5.27 1.83
N THR A 521 32.89 6.25 2.67
CA THR A 521 31.96 6.84 3.64
C THR A 521 32.25 8.34 3.67
N PRO A 522 31.41 9.15 2.99
CA PRO A 522 31.61 10.59 2.89
C PRO A 522 31.52 11.33 4.22
#